data_AF-A0A5C4QUY3-F1
#
_entry.id   AF-A0A5C4QUY3-F1
#
_cell.length_a   1.000
_cell.length_b   1.000
_cell.length_c   1.000
_cell.angle_alpha   90.00
_cell.angle_beta   90.00
_cell.angle_gamma   90.00
#
_symmetry.space_group_name_H-M   'P 1'
#
loop_
_entity.id
_entity.type
_entity.pdbx_description
1 polymer ?
#
loop_
_entity_poly.entity_id
_entity_poly.type
_entity_poly.pdbx_seq_one_letter_code
_entity_poly.pdbx_strand_id
1 'polypeptide(L)'
;MWGSAAVRRLGATFLPQLADITDENRGNLQVPPGQLDAFEQECVLLAENVEQLAAGTGYDADRILHYLANVRDAVERAKAVHGGVIIW
;
A
#
# COMPACT_ATOMS: atom_id res chain seq x y z
N MET A 1 -8.85 3.61 -4.85
CA MET A 1 -8.50 2.18 -4.73
C MET A 1 -8.13 1.79 -3.30
N TRP A 2 -7.02 2.31 -2.76
CA TRP A 2 -6.46 1.86 -1.48
C TRP A 2 -7.33 2.13 -0.24
N GLY A 3 -8.07 3.24 -0.19
CA GLY A 3 -9.02 3.50 0.90
C GLY A 3 -10.36 2.75 0.80
N SER A 4 -10.50 1.80 -0.13
CA SER A 4 -11.75 1.07 -0.31
C SER A 4 -12.09 0.21 0.91
N ALA A 5 -13.38 -0.07 1.10
CA ALA A 5 -13.83 -1.00 2.14
C ALA A 5 -13.30 -2.43 1.93
N ALA A 6 -12.92 -2.82 0.71
CA ALA A 6 -12.32 -4.12 0.44
C ALA A 6 -10.92 -4.23 1.06
N VAL A 7 -10.07 -3.20 0.84
CA VAL A 7 -8.72 -3.14 1.41
C VAL A 7 -8.76 -3.05 2.94
N ARG A 8 -9.62 -2.18 3.49
CA ARG A 8 -9.78 -2.04 4.96
C ARG A 8 -10.29 -3.32 5.64
N ARG A 9 -11.15 -4.11 4.98
CA ARG A 9 -11.65 -5.39 5.51
C ARG A 9 -10.58 -6.47 5.61
N LEU A 10 -9.50 -6.37 4.85
CA LEU A 10 -8.34 -7.24 4.98
C LEU A 10 -7.41 -6.83 6.13
N GLY A 11 -7.76 -5.77 6.89
CA GLY A 11 -6.95 -5.29 8.00
C GLY A 11 -5.79 -4.39 7.60
N ALA A 12 -5.73 -3.93 6.34
CA ALA A 12 -4.74 -2.96 5.92
C ALA A 12 -4.94 -1.61 6.64
N THR A 13 -3.83 -1.02 7.05
CA THR A 13 -3.75 0.21 7.84
C THR A 13 -2.83 1.26 7.22
N PHE A 14 -1.88 0.88 6.36
CA PHE A 14 -0.97 1.83 5.71
C PHE A 14 -1.58 2.39 4.42
N LEU A 15 -1.76 1.57 3.39
CA LEU A 15 -2.23 2.03 2.08
C LEU A 15 -3.60 2.74 2.13
N PRO A 16 -4.57 2.37 3.00
CA PRO A 16 -5.82 3.10 3.14
C PRO A 16 -5.68 4.57 3.51
N GLN A 17 -4.59 4.98 4.17
CA GLN A 17 -4.32 6.38 4.52
C GLN A 17 -4.15 7.26 3.29
N LEU A 18 -3.77 6.69 2.14
CA LEU A 18 -3.67 7.42 0.88
C LEU A 18 -5.01 8.02 0.42
N ALA A 19 -6.14 7.47 0.87
CA ALA A 19 -7.44 8.05 0.55
C ALA A 19 -7.81 9.26 1.39
N ASP A 20 -7.10 9.49 2.50
CA ASP A 20 -7.29 10.65 3.36
C ASP A 20 -6.39 11.82 2.92
N ILE A 21 -5.52 11.61 1.93
CA ILE A 21 -4.71 12.64 1.29
C ILE A 21 -5.56 13.39 0.26
N THR A 22 -5.59 14.71 0.38
CA THR A 22 -6.35 15.61 -0.50
C THR A 22 -5.45 16.72 -1.02
N ASP A 23 -5.86 17.36 -2.12
CA ASP A 23 -5.16 18.54 -2.66
C ASP A 23 -5.02 19.67 -1.64
N GLU A 24 -5.95 19.73 -0.68
CA GLU A 24 -5.98 20.73 0.39
C GLU A 24 -4.96 20.43 1.49
N ASN A 25 -4.77 19.16 1.87
CA ASN A 25 -3.84 18.80 2.94
C ASN A 25 -2.42 18.51 2.43
N ARG A 26 -2.25 18.22 1.13
CA ARG A 26 -0.96 17.86 0.51
C ARG A 26 -0.17 16.84 1.34
N GLY A 27 -0.89 15.91 1.97
CA GLY A 27 -0.31 14.86 2.80
C GLY A 27 0.47 13.85 1.96
N ASN A 28 1.25 13.03 2.64
CA ASN A 28 1.91 11.87 2.05
C ASN A 28 1.77 10.71 3.03
N LEU A 29 1.68 9.48 2.53
CA LEU A 29 1.88 8.31 3.37
C LEU A 29 3.38 8.18 3.62
N GLN A 30 3.79 8.31 4.88
CA GLN A 30 5.18 8.17 5.31
C GLN A 30 5.30 6.89 6.14
N VAL A 31 6.12 5.95 5.67
CA VAL A 31 6.44 4.72 6.38
C VAL A 31 7.89 4.80 6.87
N PRO A 32 8.12 5.00 8.17
CA PRO A 32 9.47 5.10 8.73
C PRO A 32 10.21 3.75 8.66
N PRO A 33 11.55 3.74 8.76
CA PRO A 33 12.36 2.52 8.67
C PRO A 33 11.87 1.38 9.57
N GLY A 34 11.50 1.69 10.81
CA GLY A 34 11.01 0.71 11.79
C GLY A 34 9.64 0.11 11.51
N GLN A 35 8.93 0.58 10.49
CA GLN A 35 7.62 0.06 10.08
C GLN A 35 7.66 -0.62 8.70
N LEU A 36 8.81 -0.65 8.02
CA LEU A 36 8.92 -1.21 6.67
C LEU A 36 8.60 -2.71 6.61
N ASP A 37 8.93 -3.49 7.64
CA ASP A 37 8.58 -4.91 7.69
C ASP A 37 7.07 -5.13 7.78
N ALA A 38 6.39 -4.36 8.64
CA ALA A 38 4.94 -4.42 8.78
C ALA A 38 4.24 -3.96 7.49
N PHE A 39 4.76 -2.92 6.85
CA PHE A 39 4.23 -2.41 5.60
C PHE A 39 4.42 -3.40 4.43
N GLU A 40 5.55 -4.08 4.37
CA GLU A 40 5.78 -5.15 3.39
C GLU A 40 4.81 -6.32 3.59
N GLN A 41 4.60 -6.74 4.85
CA GLN A 41 3.63 -7.78 5.18
C GLN A 41 2.20 -7.41 4.76
N GLU A 42 1.80 -6.15 4.94
CA GLU A 42 0.52 -5.66 4.42
C GLU A 42 0.46 -5.77 2.89
N CYS A 43 1.52 -5.39 2.18
CA CYS A 43 1.56 -5.52 0.72
C CYS A 43 1.45 -6.98 0.25
N VAL A 44 2.10 -7.92 0.96
CA VAL A 44 1.98 -9.36 0.69
C VAL A 44 0.56 -9.84 0.93
N LEU A 45 -0.05 -9.49 2.06
CA LEU A 45 -1.43 -9.85 2.39
C LEU A 45 -2.41 -9.37 1.32
N LEU A 46 -2.24 -8.15 0.82
CA LEU A 46 -3.08 -7.60 -0.24
C LEU A 46 -2.87 -8.33 -1.58
N ALA A 47 -1.63 -8.71 -1.91
CA ALA A 47 -1.32 -9.47 -3.11
C ALA A 47 -1.92 -10.88 -3.07
N GLU A 48 -1.86 -11.56 -1.92
CA GLU A 48 -2.47 -12.88 -1.70
C GLU A 48 -4.00 -12.86 -1.83
N ASN A 49 -4.63 -11.70 -1.64
CA ASN A 49 -6.08 -11.51 -1.72
C ASN A 49 -6.50 -10.67 -2.94
N VAL A 50 -5.68 -10.63 -4.00
CA VAL A 50 -5.90 -9.76 -5.16
C VAL A 50 -7.24 -9.97 -5.84
N GLU A 51 -7.72 -11.21 -5.98
CA GLU A 51 -9.01 -11.50 -6.62
C GLU A 51 -10.18 -10.89 -5.85
N GLN A 52 -10.14 -10.98 -4.52
CA GLN A 52 -11.14 -10.36 -3.65
C GLN A 52 -11.08 -8.83 -3.75
N LEU A 53 -9.86 -8.27 -3.84
CA LEU A 53 -9.68 -6.83 -4.03
C LEU A 53 -10.18 -6.37 -5.40
N ALA A 54 -9.91 -7.10 -6.46
CA ALA A 54 -10.36 -6.80 -7.81
C ALA A 54 -11.89 -6.76 -7.85
N ALA A 55 -12.56 -7.81 -7.33
CA ALA A 55 -14.01 -7.86 -7.23
C ALA A 55 -14.59 -6.72 -6.35
N GLY A 56 -13.93 -6.41 -5.24
CA GLY A 56 -14.40 -5.41 -4.27
C GLY A 56 -14.12 -3.95 -4.65
N THR A 57 -13.20 -3.70 -5.58
CA THR A 57 -12.79 -2.36 -5.99
C THR A 57 -13.12 -2.03 -7.45
N GLY A 58 -13.41 -3.04 -8.28
CA GLY A 58 -13.65 -2.90 -9.71
C GLY A 58 -12.37 -2.65 -10.53
N TYR A 59 -11.19 -2.69 -9.91
CA TYR A 59 -9.91 -2.62 -10.61
C TYR A 59 -9.46 -4.00 -11.04
N ASP A 60 -8.71 -4.03 -12.14
CA ASP A 60 -8.05 -5.23 -12.63
C ASP A 60 -6.99 -5.76 -11.63
N ALA A 61 -6.90 -7.09 -11.51
CA ALA A 61 -6.01 -7.76 -10.57
C ALA A 61 -4.52 -7.52 -10.91
N ASP A 62 -4.15 -7.61 -12.20
CA ASP A 62 -2.77 -7.37 -12.64
C ASP A 62 -2.35 -5.93 -12.35
N ARG A 63 -3.28 -4.97 -12.51
CA ARG A 63 -3.04 -3.58 -12.13
C ARG A 63 -2.78 -3.41 -10.63
N ILE A 64 -3.54 -4.10 -9.77
CA ILE A 64 -3.33 -4.06 -8.31
C ILE A 64 -1.97 -4.65 -7.97
N LEU A 65 -1.63 -5.83 -8.52
CA LEU A 65 -0.34 -6.48 -8.31
C LEU A 65 0.83 -5.63 -8.78
N HIS A 66 0.70 -4.96 -9.93
CA HIS A 66 1.72 -4.05 -10.44
C HIS A 66 2.04 -2.92 -9.46
N TYR A 67 1.01 -2.29 -8.87
CA TYR A 67 1.25 -1.26 -7.87
C TYR A 67 1.87 -1.81 -6.58
N LEU A 68 1.42 -2.98 -6.11
CA LEU A 68 2.00 -3.63 -4.93
C LEU A 68 3.47 -4.01 -5.16
N ALA A 69 3.82 -4.48 -6.36
CA ALA A 69 5.21 -4.76 -6.73
C ALA A 69 6.08 -3.48 -6.68
N ASN A 70 5.60 -2.38 -7.27
CA ASN A 70 6.32 -1.10 -7.23
C ASN A 70 6.56 -0.62 -5.78
N VAL A 71 5.58 -0.80 -4.89
CA VAL A 71 5.71 -0.44 -3.47
C VAL A 71 6.73 -1.35 -2.78
N ARG A 72 6.69 -2.67 -3.01
CA ARG A 72 7.64 -3.63 -2.42
C ARG A 72 9.07 -3.36 -2.87
N ASP A 73 9.27 -3.03 -4.14
CA ASP A 73 10.58 -2.63 -4.66
C ASP A 73 11.10 -1.35 -3.97
N ALA A 74 10.21 -0.40 -3.66
CA ALA A 74 10.57 0.80 -2.91
C ALA A 74 10.94 0.48 -1.46
N VAL A 75 10.21 -0.44 -0.82
CA VAL A 75 10.52 -0.93 0.53
C VAL A 75 11.88 -1.61 0.56
N GLU A 76 12.18 -2.49 -0.39
CA GLU A 76 13.49 -3.17 -0.49
C GLU A 76 14.63 -2.15 -0.57
N ARG A 77 14.52 -1.18 -1.48
CA ARG A 77 15.52 -0.10 -1.63
C ARG A 77 15.66 0.74 -0.35
N ALA A 78 14.55 1.03 0.33
CA ALA A 78 14.57 1.80 1.57
C ALA A 78 15.27 1.03 2.71
N LYS A 79 14.99 -0.27 2.85
CA LYS A 79 15.65 -1.14 3.84
C LYS A 79 17.17 -1.16 3.62
N ALA A 80 17.62 -1.25 2.37
CA ALA A 80 19.05 -1.29 2.02
C ALA A 80 19.85 -0.05 2.47
N VAL A 81 19.19 1.09 2.67
CA VAL A 81 19.83 2.35 3.11
C VAL A 81 19.37 2.79 4.51
N HIS A 82 18.68 1.92 5.26
CA HIS A 82 18.05 2.26 6.55
C HIS A 82 17.11 3.48 6.46
N GLY A 83 16.50 3.69 5.30
CA GLY A 83 15.57 4.77 5.00
C GLY A 83 14.11 4.39 5.23
N GLY A 84 13.20 5.31 4.90
CA GLY A 84 11.76 5.09 4.88
C GLY A 84 11.18 5.21 3.47
N VAL A 85 9.87 5.00 3.36
CA VAL A 85 9.12 5.17 2.10
C VAL A 85 8.17 6.35 2.24
N ILE A 86 8.10 7.18 1.20
CA ILE A 86 7.10 8.24 1.06
C ILE A 86 6.30 7.95 -0.21
N ILE A 87 4.97 7.91 -0.08
CA ILE A 87 4.04 7.78 -1.21
C ILE A 87 3.17 9.03 -1.25
N TRP A 88 3.11 9.66 -2.42
CA TRP A 88 2.34 10.86 -2.71
C TRP A 88 1.25 10.58 -3.75
#